data_AF-A0A960SX83-F1
#
_entry.id   AF-A0A960SX83-F1
#
_cell.length_a   1.000
_cell.length_b   1.000
_cell.length_c   1.000
_cell.angle_alpha   90.00
_cell.angle_beta   90.00
_cell.angle_gamma   90.00
#
_symmetry.space_group_name_H-M   'P 1'
#
loop_
_entity.id
_entity.type
_entity.pdbx_description
1 polymer ?
#
loop_
_entity_poly.entity_id
_entity_poly.type
_entity_poly.pdbx_seq_one_letter_code
_entity_poly.pdbx_strand_id
1 'polypeptide(L)'
;MNWKHAAFLAALAVVPSADAAESRIWMSRKGTTLEAELGTVQPPEVTLIDKNMKSITLKIEDLSLADRQYLIEYGDAPEDILASGKPGLVEKEMRLDTSAFEKPDKELMIPEGPSEPLELFKTPHFLIASAGKVRPQPIAETAERMWFGMAFEHMNFRRDWGDKRMLIILAEDRDMYAALGKWQAAVLRKMGQPDAATNREAIWDRIGSSDVYLDDAFAKEHGVFDTARIFNIREPRQFRKDMAPFLVHCMADALLTKQMGGVSSYGSEGYFSLTTGHSYYKEISLAGKSETQLLAVEESNKDEISSKSGFDDGSSWARSLKPLVRKGVVALNLEHMLSWKSDDLDPAKLVTIYSFACYMEGDSKRLAQFAKLIRRIESSNQIPVPQEFARIFGFETVEELEADWKKFIVEGDFK
;
A
#
# COMPACT_ATOMS: atom_id res chain seq x y z
N MET A 1 2.26 76.01 29.68
CA MET A 1 1.50 76.07 28.41
C MET A 1 2.43 75.56 27.30
N ASN A 2 2.08 74.43 26.67
CA ASN A 2 2.66 73.78 25.47
C ASN A 2 4.15 73.38 25.51
N TRP A 3 4.53 72.08 25.53
CA TRP A 3 4.48 71.01 24.51
C TRP A 3 5.42 71.18 23.30
N LYS A 4 6.12 70.06 22.99
CA LYS A 4 6.94 69.70 21.80
C LYS A 4 8.43 70.03 21.96
N HIS A 5 9.35 69.07 21.99
CA HIS A 5 9.64 68.12 20.90
C HIS A 5 9.97 66.71 21.44
N ALA A 6 9.24 65.72 20.92
CA ALA A 6 9.51 64.30 21.11
C ALA A 6 10.56 63.84 20.09
N ALA A 7 11.57 63.11 20.58
CA ALA A 7 12.49 62.35 19.75
C ALA A 7 11.76 61.12 19.19
N PHE A 8 11.74 61.01 17.86
CA PHE A 8 11.24 59.83 17.15
C PHE A 8 12.30 58.73 17.25
N LEU A 9 12.14 57.82 18.20
CA LEU A 9 12.84 56.54 18.22
C LEU A 9 12.00 55.57 17.38
N ALA A 10 12.44 55.33 16.15
CA ALA A 10 11.90 54.27 15.32
C ALA A 10 12.29 52.91 15.94
N ALA A 11 11.35 52.31 16.67
CA ALA A 11 11.42 50.90 16.98
C ALA A 11 11.17 50.14 15.66
N LEU A 12 12.24 49.65 15.05
CA LEU A 12 12.18 48.54 14.09
C LEU A 12 11.57 47.36 14.85
N ALA A 13 10.25 47.19 14.72
CA ALA A 13 9.62 45.92 15.00
C ALA A 13 10.26 44.92 14.02
N VAL A 14 11.09 44.04 14.57
CA VAL A 14 11.49 42.80 13.90
C VAL A 14 10.19 42.04 13.69
N VAL A 15 9.62 42.17 12.50
CA VAL A 15 8.62 41.23 12.01
C VAL A 15 9.37 39.90 11.94
N PRO A 16 9.00 38.86 12.71
CA PRO A 16 9.54 37.54 12.45
C PRO A 16 9.16 37.24 11.02
N SER A 17 10.16 36.98 10.18
CA SER A 17 9.98 36.52 8.82
C SER A 17 8.99 35.35 8.88
N ALA A 18 7.74 35.61 8.52
CA ALA A 18 6.82 34.54 8.22
C ALA A 18 7.42 33.88 6.98
N ASP A 19 8.05 32.72 7.16
CA ASP A 19 8.21 31.81 6.04
C ASP A 19 6.83 31.72 5.39
N ALA A 20 6.72 32.17 4.15
CA ALA A 20 5.48 32.09 3.40
C ALA A 20 5.03 30.63 3.48
N ALA A 21 3.88 30.39 4.13
CA ALA A 21 3.39 29.05 4.35
C ALA A 21 3.26 28.36 2.98
N GLU A 22 4.10 27.37 2.71
CA GLU A 22 4.13 26.73 1.40
C GLU A 22 2.80 26.01 1.17
N SER A 23 2.10 26.39 0.09
CA SER A 23 0.86 25.73 -0.31
C SER A 23 1.13 24.24 -0.55
N ARG A 24 0.29 23.37 0.03
CA ARG A 24 0.39 21.92 -0.13
C ARG A 24 -0.96 21.29 -0.42
N ILE A 25 -0.91 20.07 -0.93
CA ILE A 25 -2.11 19.25 -1.10
C ILE A 25 -2.42 18.54 0.21
N TRP A 26 -3.53 18.89 0.83
CA TRP A 26 -4.11 18.21 1.99
C TRP A 26 -5.07 17.12 1.52
N MET A 27 -5.09 15.98 2.20
CA MET A 27 -5.93 14.83 1.88
C MET A 27 -6.88 14.52 3.02
N SER A 28 -8.18 14.52 2.73
CA SER A 28 -9.20 14.11 3.70
C SER A 28 -9.54 12.63 3.58
N ARG A 29 -10.04 12.07 4.68
CA ARG A 29 -10.57 10.70 4.80
C ARG A 29 -11.67 10.38 3.79
N LYS A 30 -12.38 11.40 3.28
CA LYS A 30 -13.47 11.24 2.30
C LYS A 30 -13.00 11.29 0.85
N GLY A 31 -11.69 11.35 0.59
CA GLY A 31 -11.14 11.36 -0.76
C GLY A 31 -11.02 12.75 -1.39
N THR A 32 -11.32 13.81 -0.64
CA THR A 32 -11.15 15.18 -1.15
C THR A 32 -9.72 15.63 -0.95
N THR A 33 -9.11 16.16 -2.01
CA THR A 33 -7.85 16.89 -1.91
C THR A 33 -8.12 18.39 -1.91
N LEU A 34 -7.31 19.13 -1.15
CA LEU A 34 -7.38 20.59 -1.08
C LEU A 34 -5.97 21.14 -1.18
N GLU A 35 -5.71 21.99 -2.18
CA GLU A 35 -4.50 22.79 -2.22
C GLU A 35 -4.70 24.03 -1.32
N ALA A 36 -3.94 24.12 -0.24
CA ALA A 36 -4.07 25.18 0.75
C ALA A 36 -2.79 25.37 1.57
N GLU A 37 -2.64 26.57 2.11
CA GLU A 37 -1.62 26.94 3.09
C GLU A 37 -2.09 26.60 4.51
N LEU A 38 -1.14 26.32 5.41
CA LEU A 38 -1.44 26.15 6.82
C LEU A 38 -1.80 27.51 7.44
N GLY A 39 -3.00 27.63 8.00
CA GLY A 39 -3.42 28.79 8.77
C GLY A 39 -3.08 28.64 10.25
N THR A 40 -3.99 28.02 11.01
CA THR A 40 -3.86 27.88 12.47
C THR A 40 -4.12 26.44 12.90
N VAL A 41 -3.29 25.92 13.80
CA VAL A 41 -3.47 24.61 14.43
C VAL A 41 -4.06 24.79 15.82
N GLN A 42 -5.24 24.22 16.08
CA GLN A 42 -5.92 24.25 17.37
C GLN A 42 -6.58 22.88 17.62
N PRO A 43 -5.82 21.88 18.11
CA PRO A 43 -6.34 20.52 18.27
C PRO A 43 -7.68 20.52 19.05
N PRO A 44 -8.70 19.79 18.57
CA PRO A 44 -8.64 18.74 17.55
C PRO A 44 -8.79 19.20 16.10
N GLU A 45 -8.73 20.51 15.83
CA GLU A 45 -8.99 21.11 14.52
C GLU A 45 -7.76 21.83 13.94
N VAL A 46 -7.78 22.00 12.62
CA VAL A 46 -6.83 22.83 11.89
C VAL A 46 -7.57 23.70 10.89
N THR A 47 -7.13 24.94 10.75
CA THR A 47 -7.63 25.87 9.74
C THR A 47 -6.62 25.98 8.61
N LEU A 48 -7.08 25.70 7.40
CA LEU A 48 -6.34 25.82 6.15
C LEU A 48 -6.84 27.02 5.37
N ILE A 49 -5.97 27.65 4.58
CA ILE A 49 -6.31 28.81 3.75
C ILE A 49 -6.14 28.41 2.29
N ASP A 50 -7.25 28.36 1.54
CA ASP A 50 -7.20 28.01 0.12
C ASP A 50 -6.63 29.15 -0.76
N LYS A 51 -6.40 28.86 -2.04
CA LYS A 51 -5.93 29.85 -3.04
C LYS A 51 -6.85 31.07 -3.24
N ASN A 52 -8.10 31.01 -2.77
CA ASN A 52 -9.06 32.12 -2.82
C ASN A 52 -9.11 32.89 -1.49
N MET A 53 -8.13 32.69 -0.60
CA MET A 53 -8.07 33.26 0.75
C MET A 53 -9.24 32.83 1.65
N LYS A 54 -9.88 31.70 1.34
CA LYS A 54 -10.97 31.16 2.15
C LYS A 54 -10.41 30.25 3.24
N SER A 55 -10.74 30.57 4.49
CA SER A 55 -10.45 29.71 5.62
C SER A 55 -11.37 28.48 5.65
N ILE A 56 -10.79 27.30 5.80
CA ILE A 56 -11.48 26.01 5.87
C ILE A 56 -10.99 25.29 7.13
N THR A 57 -11.90 25.06 8.08
CA THR A 57 -11.59 24.32 9.31
C THR A 57 -11.91 22.84 9.13
N LEU A 58 -10.94 21.99 9.43
CA LEU A 58 -11.01 20.53 9.32
C LEU A 58 -10.64 19.88 10.65
N LYS A 59 -11.18 18.70 10.90
CA LYS A 59 -10.72 17.86 12.02
C LYS A 59 -9.39 17.21 11.66
N ILE A 60 -8.44 17.24 12.59
CA ILE A 60 -7.11 16.62 12.38
C ILE A 60 -7.23 15.11 12.16
N GLU A 61 -8.18 14.44 12.84
CA GLU A 61 -8.43 13.00 12.67
C GLU A 61 -8.98 12.60 11.28
N ASP A 62 -9.44 13.56 10.48
CA ASP A 62 -9.90 13.33 9.11
C ASP A 62 -8.79 13.56 8.08
N LEU A 63 -7.60 13.99 8.50
CA LEU A 63 -6.44 14.18 7.62
C LEU A 63 -5.61 12.90 7.50
N SER A 64 -4.89 12.77 6.38
CA SER A 64 -3.91 11.70 6.16
C SER A 64 -2.80 11.70 7.22
N LEU A 65 -2.13 10.56 7.43
CA LEU A 65 -1.00 10.47 8.35
C LEU A 65 0.16 11.38 7.92
N ALA A 66 0.37 11.58 6.61
CA ALA A 66 1.36 12.52 6.09
C ALA A 66 1.04 13.98 6.47
N ASP A 67 -0.24 14.36 6.42
CA ASP A 67 -0.68 15.71 6.79
C ASP A 67 -0.60 15.91 8.31
N ARG A 68 -0.97 14.91 9.11
CA ARG A 68 -0.81 14.97 10.58
C ARG A 68 0.66 15.08 11.00
N GLN A 69 1.54 14.32 10.35
CA GLN A 69 2.98 14.41 10.57
C GLN A 69 3.49 15.83 10.28
N TYR A 70 3.01 16.46 9.20
CA TYR A 70 3.36 17.83 8.88
C TYR A 70 2.87 18.83 9.95
N LEU A 71 1.68 18.64 10.52
CA LEU A 71 1.19 19.50 11.61
C LEU A 71 2.07 19.40 12.86
N ILE A 72 2.66 18.23 13.14
CA ILE A 72 3.62 18.07 14.24
C ILE A 72 4.93 18.79 13.92
N GLU A 73 5.45 18.61 12.71
CA GLU A 73 6.76 19.15 12.32
C GLU A 73 6.77 20.67 12.13
N TYR A 74 5.67 21.25 11.62
CA TYR A 74 5.62 22.65 11.18
C TYR A 74 4.47 23.46 11.80
N GLY A 75 3.55 22.81 12.51
CA GLY A 75 2.35 23.44 13.08
C GLY A 75 2.27 23.38 14.60
N ASP A 76 3.35 22.97 15.28
CA ASP A 76 3.43 22.79 16.73
C ASP A 76 2.32 21.89 17.32
N ALA A 77 1.79 20.95 16.52
CA ALA A 77 0.79 19.99 17.00
C ALA A 77 1.43 18.93 17.92
N PRO A 78 0.71 18.43 18.94
CA PRO A 78 1.22 17.37 19.80
C PRO A 78 1.35 16.04 19.06
N GLU A 79 2.33 15.20 19.42
CA GLU A 79 2.60 13.93 18.71
C GLU A 79 1.44 12.92 18.73
N ASP A 80 0.57 13.01 19.73
CA ASP A 80 -0.56 12.10 19.93
C ASP A 80 -1.61 12.19 18.81
N ILE A 81 -1.61 13.26 18.00
CA ILE A 81 -2.50 13.38 16.86
C ILE A 81 -2.28 12.30 15.80
N LEU A 82 -1.08 11.68 15.73
CA LEU A 82 -0.82 10.56 14.82
C LEU A 82 -1.71 9.35 15.16
N ALA A 83 -1.99 9.15 16.44
CA ALA A 83 -2.85 8.07 16.93
C ALA A 83 -4.34 8.48 17.02
N SER A 84 -4.70 9.67 16.54
CA SER A 84 -6.09 10.15 16.58
C SER A 84 -6.97 9.50 15.50
N GLY A 85 -8.28 9.49 15.74
CA GLY A 85 -9.28 8.96 14.81
C GLY A 85 -9.42 7.45 14.83
N LYS A 86 -10.39 6.95 14.06
CA LYS A 86 -10.64 5.52 13.91
C LYS A 86 -9.69 4.90 12.88
N PRO A 87 -9.13 3.71 13.13
CA PRO A 87 -8.56 2.87 12.07
C PRO A 87 -9.66 2.67 11.04
N GLY A 88 -9.39 3.07 9.80
CA GLY A 88 -10.42 3.21 8.79
C GLY A 88 -10.20 2.27 7.64
N LEU A 89 -11.30 1.72 7.12
CA LEU A 89 -11.35 1.23 5.74
C LEU A 89 -11.55 2.44 4.82
N VAL A 90 -10.58 3.34 4.80
CA VAL A 90 -10.67 4.65 4.13
C VAL A 90 -10.91 4.47 2.63
N GLU A 91 -10.48 3.35 2.06
CA GLU A 91 -10.72 2.91 0.70
C GLU A 91 -12.22 2.71 0.40
N LYS A 92 -13.01 2.28 1.40
CA LYS A 92 -14.48 2.18 1.31
C LYS A 92 -15.17 3.49 1.59
N GLU A 93 -14.61 4.31 2.48
CA GLU A 93 -15.23 5.55 2.92
C GLU A 93 -15.07 6.70 1.92
N MET A 94 -14.03 6.65 1.08
CA MET A 94 -13.76 7.69 0.12
C MET A 94 -14.83 7.77 -0.97
N ARG A 95 -15.09 9.00 -1.42
CA ARG A 95 -15.87 9.29 -2.61
C ARG A 95 -14.93 9.35 -3.79
N LEU A 96 -14.99 8.32 -4.64
CA LEU A 96 -14.19 8.25 -5.84
C LEU A 96 -14.75 9.17 -6.92
N ASP A 97 -13.91 10.05 -7.43
CA ASP A 97 -14.22 10.89 -8.58
C ASP A 97 -13.82 10.16 -9.87
N THR A 98 -14.81 9.61 -10.57
CA THR A 98 -14.61 8.91 -11.84
C THR A 98 -14.63 9.85 -13.05
N SER A 99 -14.81 11.16 -12.86
CA SER A 99 -14.82 12.13 -13.96
C SER A 99 -13.45 12.28 -14.64
N ALA A 100 -12.37 11.96 -13.91
CA ALA A 100 -11.00 11.93 -14.42
C ALA A 100 -10.65 10.63 -15.17
N PHE A 101 -11.60 9.70 -15.33
CA PHE A 101 -11.35 8.43 -16.01
C PHE A 101 -11.53 8.60 -17.52
N GLU A 102 -10.55 8.15 -18.27
CA GLU A 102 -10.47 8.34 -19.72
C GLU A 102 -10.38 6.99 -20.43
N LYS A 103 -11.02 6.88 -21.59
CA LYS A 103 -10.81 5.80 -22.55
C LYS A 103 -10.07 6.38 -23.74
N PRO A 104 -8.73 6.28 -23.79
CA PRO A 104 -7.98 6.78 -24.93
C PRO A 104 -8.37 6.03 -26.21
N ASP A 105 -8.47 6.73 -27.34
CA ASP A 105 -8.70 6.11 -28.65
C ASP A 105 -7.47 5.33 -29.17
N LYS A 106 -6.30 5.56 -28.54
CA LYS A 106 -5.07 4.84 -28.84
C LYS A 106 -5.04 3.50 -28.10
N GLU A 107 -4.54 2.50 -28.79
CA GLU A 107 -4.26 1.19 -28.19
C GLU A 107 -2.79 1.09 -27.76
N LEU A 108 -2.50 0.17 -26.85
CA LEU A 108 -1.15 -0.11 -26.38
C LEU A 108 -0.59 -1.33 -27.11
N MET A 109 0.60 -1.17 -27.70
CA MET A 109 1.39 -2.26 -28.24
C MET A 109 2.57 -2.53 -27.30
N ILE A 110 2.76 -3.77 -26.87
CA ILE A 110 3.93 -4.15 -26.07
C ILE A 110 5.07 -4.50 -27.02
N PRO A 111 6.21 -3.79 -27.00
CA PRO A 111 7.34 -4.07 -27.86
C PRO A 111 7.86 -5.50 -27.67
N GLU A 112 8.03 -6.23 -28.77
CA GLU A 112 8.43 -7.64 -28.79
C GLU A 112 7.49 -8.57 -27.98
N GLY A 113 6.31 -8.05 -27.60
CA GLY A 113 5.28 -8.76 -26.86
C GLY A 113 4.21 -9.36 -27.78
N PRO A 114 2.98 -9.52 -27.27
CA PRO A 114 1.84 -9.95 -28.06
C PRO A 114 1.63 -9.08 -29.31
N SER A 115 1.18 -9.71 -30.41
CA SER A 115 0.95 -9.01 -31.69
C SER A 115 -0.35 -8.21 -31.72
N GLU A 116 -1.30 -8.55 -30.85
CA GLU A 116 -2.57 -7.88 -30.75
C GLU A 116 -2.47 -6.64 -29.85
N PRO A 117 -3.11 -5.53 -30.25
CA PRO A 117 -3.17 -4.33 -29.42
C PRO A 117 -4.04 -4.54 -28.17
N LEU A 118 -3.75 -3.76 -27.12
CA LEU A 118 -4.52 -3.73 -25.89
C LEU A 118 -5.35 -2.44 -25.80
N GLU A 119 -6.64 -2.57 -25.48
CA GLU A 119 -7.52 -1.43 -25.23
C GLU A 119 -7.07 -0.71 -23.95
N LEU A 120 -7.05 0.63 -23.97
CA LEU A 120 -6.61 1.43 -22.84
C LEU A 120 -7.77 2.03 -22.03
N PHE A 121 -7.57 2.07 -20.72
CA PHE A 121 -8.39 2.80 -19.77
C PHE A 121 -7.46 3.50 -18.77
N LYS A 122 -7.60 4.81 -18.63
CA LYS A 122 -6.66 5.64 -17.88
C LYS A 122 -7.36 6.30 -16.70
N THR A 123 -6.69 6.32 -15.57
CA THR A 123 -7.10 7.04 -14.35
C THR A 123 -5.98 7.98 -13.89
N PRO A 124 -6.17 8.76 -12.82
CA PRO A 124 -5.09 9.59 -12.27
C PRO A 124 -3.80 8.80 -12.00
N HIS A 125 -3.88 7.63 -11.36
CA HIS A 125 -2.71 6.88 -10.90
C HIS A 125 -2.45 5.58 -11.68
N PHE A 126 -3.34 5.13 -12.55
CA PHE A 126 -3.21 3.85 -13.26
C PHE A 126 -3.40 3.99 -14.77
N LEU A 127 -2.67 3.17 -15.51
CA LEU A 127 -2.92 2.88 -16.92
C LEU A 127 -3.35 1.42 -17.00
N ILE A 128 -4.56 1.15 -17.45
CA ILE A 128 -5.11 -0.20 -17.55
C ILE A 128 -5.17 -0.59 -19.02
N ALA A 129 -4.55 -1.71 -19.35
CA ALA A 129 -4.53 -2.27 -20.69
C ALA A 129 -5.30 -3.60 -20.67
N SER A 130 -6.29 -3.78 -21.52
CA SER A 130 -7.14 -4.97 -21.51
C SER A 130 -7.12 -5.72 -22.85
N ALA A 131 -7.05 -7.05 -22.74
CA ALA A 131 -7.30 -7.99 -23.82
C ALA A 131 -8.52 -8.86 -23.51
N GLY A 132 -9.48 -8.89 -24.43
CA GLY A 132 -10.72 -9.65 -24.29
C GLY A 132 -11.92 -8.77 -23.94
N LYS A 133 -12.91 -9.33 -23.23
CA LYS A 133 -14.20 -8.66 -22.93
C LYS A 133 -14.29 -8.20 -21.48
N VAL A 134 -13.16 -8.12 -20.79
CA VAL A 134 -13.06 -7.61 -19.43
C VAL A 134 -13.42 -6.13 -19.40
N ARG A 135 -14.23 -5.73 -18.41
CA ARG A 135 -14.54 -4.32 -18.18
C ARG A 135 -13.44 -3.74 -17.28
N PRO A 136 -12.66 -2.75 -17.73
CA PRO A 136 -11.55 -2.21 -16.93
C PRO A 136 -12.02 -1.35 -15.75
N GLN A 137 -13.22 -0.77 -15.82
CA GLN A 137 -13.69 0.21 -14.85
C GLN A 137 -13.74 -0.31 -13.39
N PRO A 138 -14.34 -1.47 -13.04
CA PRO A 138 -14.32 -1.96 -11.66
C PRO A 138 -12.91 -2.21 -11.10
N ILE A 139 -11.97 -2.58 -11.98
CA ILE A 139 -10.57 -2.75 -11.60
C ILE A 139 -9.95 -1.39 -11.30
N ALA A 140 -10.20 -0.41 -12.17
CA ALA A 140 -9.74 0.96 -12.01
C ALA A 140 -10.24 1.59 -10.70
N GLU A 141 -11.53 1.41 -10.40
CA GLU A 141 -12.12 1.91 -9.17
C GLU A 141 -11.50 1.26 -7.93
N THR A 142 -11.22 -0.05 -7.98
CA THR A 142 -10.51 -0.74 -6.89
C THR A 142 -9.09 -0.22 -6.74
N ALA A 143 -8.33 -0.11 -7.84
CA ALA A 143 -6.95 0.35 -7.82
C ALA A 143 -6.82 1.78 -7.26
N GLU A 144 -7.68 2.70 -7.68
CA GLU A 144 -7.71 4.08 -7.17
C GLU A 144 -8.07 4.15 -5.68
N ARG A 145 -9.00 3.32 -5.23
CA ARG A 145 -9.35 3.22 -3.79
C ARG A 145 -8.20 2.67 -2.97
N MET A 146 -7.49 1.66 -3.46
CA MET A 146 -6.31 1.10 -2.80
C MET A 146 -5.16 2.11 -2.77
N TRP A 147 -4.92 2.84 -3.86
CA TRP A 147 -3.95 3.94 -3.89
C TRP A 147 -4.27 5.00 -2.85
N PHE A 148 -5.55 5.38 -2.73
CA PHE A 148 -5.99 6.34 -1.72
C PHE A 148 -5.74 5.83 -0.30
N GLY A 149 -6.02 4.56 0.00
CA GLY A 149 -5.69 3.95 1.29
C GLY A 149 -4.21 4.09 1.63
N MET A 150 -3.35 3.72 0.68
CA MET A 150 -1.90 3.85 0.86
C MET A 150 -1.47 5.30 1.04
N ALA A 151 -2.00 6.23 0.26
CA ALA A 151 -1.70 7.66 0.38
C ALA A 151 -2.19 8.27 1.69
N PHE A 152 -3.28 7.75 2.25
CA PHE A 152 -3.84 8.24 3.51
C PHE A 152 -3.08 7.69 4.72
N GLU A 153 -2.61 6.45 4.65
CA GLU A 153 -2.04 5.71 5.78
C GLU A 153 -0.51 5.72 5.82
N HIS A 154 0.18 6.02 4.70
CA HIS A 154 1.64 6.04 4.65
C HIS A 154 2.19 7.43 4.40
N MET A 155 3.13 7.87 5.24
CA MET A 155 3.61 9.27 5.30
C MET A 155 4.25 9.76 4.01
N ASN A 156 4.94 8.89 3.28
CA ASN A 156 5.72 9.25 2.11
C ASN A 156 5.06 8.85 0.78
N PHE A 157 4.01 8.02 0.81
CA PHE A 157 3.53 7.31 -0.37
C PHE A 157 3.16 8.21 -1.54
N ARG A 158 2.35 9.24 -1.29
CA ARG A 158 1.93 10.18 -2.34
C ARG A 158 3.12 10.95 -2.94
N ARG A 159 4.10 11.33 -2.11
CA ARG A 159 5.29 12.05 -2.56
C ARG A 159 6.15 11.14 -3.46
N ASP A 160 6.36 9.91 -3.02
CA ASP A 160 7.25 8.96 -3.70
C ASP A 160 6.60 8.37 -4.96
N TRP A 161 5.26 8.31 -5.01
CA TRP A 161 4.51 7.94 -6.21
C TRP A 161 4.72 8.93 -7.37
N GLY A 162 4.72 10.24 -7.07
CA GLY A 162 4.91 11.29 -8.06
C GLY A 162 3.79 11.37 -9.09
N ASP A 163 4.15 11.60 -10.36
CA ASP A 163 3.25 11.84 -11.50
C ASP A 163 3.09 10.62 -12.43
N LYS A 164 3.77 9.52 -12.12
CA LYS A 164 3.74 8.28 -12.89
C LYS A 164 2.48 7.45 -12.61
N ARG A 165 2.21 6.52 -13.52
CA ARG A 165 1.14 5.53 -13.39
C ARG A 165 1.68 4.12 -13.21
N MET A 166 0.96 3.27 -12.49
CA MET A 166 1.19 1.84 -12.56
C MET A 166 0.42 1.26 -13.75
N LEU A 167 1.10 0.47 -14.59
CA LEU A 167 0.47 -0.27 -15.67
C LEU A 167 -0.18 -1.55 -15.10
N ILE A 168 -1.46 -1.75 -15.39
CA ILE A 168 -2.20 -2.98 -15.07
C ILE A 168 -2.66 -3.62 -16.37
N ILE A 169 -2.26 -4.86 -16.63
CA ILE A 169 -2.65 -5.62 -17.81
C ILE A 169 -3.70 -6.66 -17.42
N LEU A 170 -4.86 -6.60 -18.07
CA LEU A 170 -5.98 -7.52 -17.87
C LEU A 170 -6.05 -8.48 -19.05
N ALA A 171 -5.65 -9.72 -18.84
CA ALA A 171 -5.62 -10.74 -19.89
C ALA A 171 -6.73 -11.79 -19.65
N GLU A 172 -7.88 -11.61 -20.29
CA GLU A 172 -8.92 -12.67 -20.38
C GLU A 172 -8.62 -13.65 -21.51
N ASP A 173 -8.05 -13.15 -22.61
CA ASP A 173 -7.62 -13.97 -23.73
C ASP A 173 -6.42 -14.85 -23.34
N ARG A 174 -6.53 -16.17 -23.58
CA ARG A 174 -5.53 -17.15 -23.15
C ARG A 174 -4.29 -17.13 -24.02
N ASP A 175 -4.43 -16.84 -25.31
CA ASP A 175 -3.30 -16.76 -26.24
C ASP A 175 -2.50 -15.49 -25.95
N MET A 176 -3.18 -14.38 -25.68
CA MET A 176 -2.59 -13.14 -25.16
C MET A 176 -1.83 -13.39 -23.85
N TYR A 177 -2.47 -14.04 -22.86
CA TYR A 177 -1.83 -14.32 -21.59
C TYR A 177 -0.57 -15.19 -21.77
N ALA A 178 -0.64 -16.25 -22.60
CA ALA A 178 0.51 -17.09 -22.90
C ALA A 178 1.64 -16.32 -23.61
N ALA A 179 1.30 -15.40 -24.52
CA ALA A 179 2.26 -14.54 -25.20
C ALA A 179 2.96 -13.57 -24.23
N LEU A 180 2.23 -12.98 -23.27
CA LEU A 180 2.79 -12.14 -22.20
C LEU A 180 3.80 -12.93 -21.35
N GLY A 181 3.55 -14.22 -21.08
CA GLY A 181 4.49 -15.05 -20.33
C GLY A 181 5.81 -15.28 -21.05
N LYS A 182 5.75 -15.59 -22.34
CA LYS A 182 6.95 -15.74 -23.20
C LYS A 182 7.74 -14.44 -23.29
N TRP A 183 7.04 -13.32 -23.46
CA TRP A 183 7.63 -11.99 -23.49
C TRP A 183 8.36 -11.68 -22.18
N GLN A 184 7.70 -11.89 -21.02
CA GLN A 184 8.31 -11.63 -19.73
C GLN A 184 9.53 -12.54 -19.47
N ALA A 185 9.48 -13.81 -19.86
CA ALA A 185 10.63 -14.70 -19.76
C ALA A 185 11.80 -14.23 -20.62
N ALA A 186 11.54 -13.67 -21.81
CA ALA A 186 12.57 -13.06 -22.63
C ALA A 186 13.16 -11.80 -21.98
N VAL A 187 12.32 -10.95 -21.36
CA VAL A 187 12.77 -9.78 -20.58
C VAL A 187 13.70 -10.22 -19.44
N LEU A 188 13.30 -11.20 -18.63
CA LEU A 188 14.10 -11.73 -17.52
C LEU A 188 15.46 -12.28 -17.99
N ARG A 189 15.50 -12.98 -19.13
CA ARG A 189 16.77 -13.45 -19.72
C ARG A 189 17.66 -12.29 -20.13
N LYS A 190 17.12 -11.24 -20.76
CA LYS A 190 17.87 -10.02 -21.12
C LYS A 190 18.42 -9.29 -19.90
N MET A 191 17.70 -9.35 -18.77
CA MET A 191 18.14 -8.81 -17.47
C MET A 191 19.17 -9.71 -16.74
N GLY A 192 19.62 -10.81 -17.35
CA GLY A 192 20.59 -11.73 -16.75
C GLY A 192 20.00 -12.64 -15.66
N GLN A 193 18.69 -12.89 -15.68
CA GLN A 193 17.98 -13.75 -14.73
C GLN A 193 17.39 -15.02 -15.40
N PRO A 194 18.23 -15.93 -15.94
CA PRO A 194 17.75 -17.10 -16.68
C PRO A 194 16.97 -18.11 -15.82
N ASP A 195 17.35 -18.28 -14.55
CA ASP A 195 16.64 -19.19 -13.64
C ASP A 195 15.25 -18.66 -13.31
N ALA A 196 15.14 -17.34 -13.04
CA ALA A 196 13.85 -16.69 -12.83
C ALA A 196 12.96 -16.76 -14.08
N ALA A 197 13.53 -16.64 -15.28
CA ALA A 197 12.82 -16.81 -16.53
C ALA A 197 12.27 -18.24 -16.68
N THR A 198 13.10 -19.25 -16.40
CA THR A 198 12.72 -20.67 -16.49
C THR A 198 11.61 -21.01 -15.50
N ASN A 199 11.74 -20.54 -14.25
CA ASN A 199 10.71 -20.69 -13.25
C ASN A 199 9.40 -20.00 -13.69
N ARG A 200 9.50 -18.74 -14.15
CA ARG A 200 8.34 -17.98 -14.63
C ARG A 200 7.58 -18.73 -15.71
N GLU A 201 8.26 -19.31 -16.69
CA GLU A 201 7.64 -20.13 -17.73
C GLU A 201 6.91 -21.36 -17.16
N ALA A 202 7.51 -22.05 -16.18
CA ALA A 202 6.95 -23.27 -15.60
C ALA A 202 5.63 -23.02 -14.84
N ILE A 203 5.47 -21.85 -14.21
CA ILE A 203 4.30 -21.52 -13.39
C ILE A 203 3.34 -20.51 -14.04
N TRP A 204 3.71 -19.90 -15.16
CA TRP A 204 2.97 -18.78 -15.79
C TRP A 204 1.47 -19.05 -15.92
N ASP A 205 1.14 -20.20 -16.52
CA ASP A 205 -0.25 -20.59 -16.79
C ASP A 205 -1.07 -20.77 -15.52
N ARG A 206 -0.40 -21.08 -14.40
CA ARG A 206 -1.02 -21.33 -13.08
C ARG A 206 -1.23 -20.05 -12.27
N ILE A 207 -0.38 -19.04 -12.44
CA ILE A 207 -0.45 -17.77 -11.69
C ILE A 207 -1.72 -16.98 -12.04
N GLY A 208 -2.32 -16.38 -11.00
CA GLY A 208 -3.50 -15.50 -11.12
C GLY A 208 -3.15 -14.03 -11.33
N SER A 209 -2.03 -13.56 -10.75
CA SER A 209 -1.47 -12.24 -10.99
C SER A 209 0.04 -12.22 -10.80
N SER A 210 0.76 -11.46 -11.62
CA SER A 210 2.23 -11.47 -11.64
C SER A 210 2.78 -10.06 -11.91
N ASP A 211 3.90 -9.72 -11.28
CA ASP A 211 4.61 -8.47 -11.54
C ASP A 211 5.58 -8.76 -12.68
N VAL A 212 5.63 -7.83 -13.63
CA VAL A 212 6.47 -7.93 -14.80
C VAL A 212 7.32 -6.67 -14.93
N TYR A 213 8.49 -6.83 -15.55
CA TYR A 213 9.39 -5.71 -15.77
C TYR A 213 9.09 -5.11 -17.14
N LEU A 214 9.08 -3.79 -17.19
CA LEU A 214 8.95 -3.04 -18.43
C LEU A 214 10.31 -2.54 -18.86
N ASP A 215 10.52 -2.45 -20.17
CA ASP A 215 11.67 -1.74 -20.72
C ASP A 215 11.62 -0.25 -20.36
N ASP A 216 12.76 0.34 -20.00
CA ASP A 216 12.86 1.73 -19.54
C ASP A 216 12.34 2.73 -20.59
N ALA A 217 12.59 2.48 -21.88
CA ALA A 217 12.13 3.37 -22.95
C ALA A 217 10.61 3.32 -23.07
N PHE A 218 10.03 2.11 -23.00
CA PHE A 218 8.58 1.92 -22.98
C PHE A 218 7.94 2.58 -21.75
N ALA A 219 8.50 2.34 -20.56
CA ALA A 219 7.98 2.92 -19.31
C ALA A 219 7.98 4.45 -19.36
N LYS A 220 9.07 5.04 -19.86
CA LYS A 220 9.19 6.49 -20.04
C LYS A 220 8.23 7.05 -21.10
N GLU A 221 8.08 6.38 -22.24
CA GLU A 221 7.16 6.80 -23.31
C GLU A 221 5.71 6.88 -22.83
N HIS A 222 5.29 5.90 -22.03
CA HIS A 222 3.92 5.80 -21.54
C HIS A 222 3.69 6.49 -20.19
N GLY A 223 4.73 7.06 -19.57
CA GLY A 223 4.62 7.71 -18.26
C GLY A 223 4.22 6.73 -17.15
N VAL A 224 4.68 5.48 -17.25
CA VAL A 224 4.42 4.42 -16.28
C VAL A 224 5.68 4.07 -15.49
N PHE A 225 5.53 3.33 -14.40
CA PHE A 225 6.66 2.73 -13.70
C PHE A 225 7.35 1.66 -14.56
N ASP A 226 8.55 1.27 -14.15
CA ASP A 226 9.37 0.18 -14.69
C ASP A 226 8.81 -1.22 -14.42
N THR A 227 7.70 -1.30 -13.69
CA THR A 227 6.97 -2.54 -13.43
C THR A 227 5.50 -2.40 -13.78
N ALA A 228 4.90 -3.51 -14.19
CA ALA A 228 3.47 -3.64 -14.43
C ALA A 228 2.90 -4.86 -13.69
N ARG A 229 1.61 -4.81 -13.38
CA ARG A 229 0.86 -5.93 -12.81
C ARG A 229 0.03 -6.59 -13.89
N ILE A 230 0.17 -7.89 -14.09
CA ILE A 230 -0.68 -8.67 -15.00
C ILE A 230 -1.71 -9.46 -14.19
N PHE A 231 -2.95 -9.51 -14.67
CA PHE A 231 -4.01 -10.39 -14.15
C PHE A 231 -4.42 -11.42 -15.20
N ASN A 232 -4.36 -12.70 -14.80
CA ASN A 232 -4.85 -13.84 -15.57
C ASN A 232 -6.34 -14.04 -15.33
N ILE A 233 -7.18 -13.49 -16.19
CA ILE A 233 -8.63 -13.47 -16.00
C ILE A 233 -9.24 -14.75 -16.58
N ARG A 234 -9.20 -15.83 -15.80
CA ARG A 234 -9.85 -17.10 -16.15
C ARG A 234 -11.37 -17.08 -15.95
N GLU A 235 -11.81 -16.36 -14.91
CA GLU A 235 -13.22 -16.24 -14.56
C GLU A 235 -13.61 -14.74 -14.55
N PRO A 236 -14.05 -14.16 -15.68
CA PRO A 236 -14.36 -12.73 -15.77
C PRO A 236 -15.36 -12.24 -14.72
N ARG A 237 -16.23 -13.13 -14.21
CA ARG A 237 -17.17 -12.83 -13.13
C ARG A 237 -16.50 -12.32 -11.85
N GLN A 238 -15.25 -12.72 -11.57
CA GLN A 238 -14.49 -12.29 -10.40
C GLN A 238 -14.04 -10.83 -10.49
N PHE A 239 -14.07 -10.24 -11.69
CA PHE A 239 -13.60 -8.87 -11.97
C PHE A 239 -14.73 -7.91 -12.34
N ARG A 240 -16.00 -8.33 -12.13
CA ARG A 240 -17.19 -7.51 -12.48
C ARG A 240 -17.57 -6.50 -11.41
N LYS A 241 -17.07 -6.64 -10.19
CA LYS A 241 -17.37 -5.78 -9.05
C LYS A 241 -16.08 -5.12 -8.57
N ASP A 242 -16.21 -3.90 -8.09
CA ASP A 242 -15.17 -3.23 -7.33
C ASP A 242 -14.92 -3.98 -6.01
N MET A 243 -13.72 -3.83 -5.46
CA MET A 243 -13.29 -4.49 -4.23
C MET A 243 -13.43 -6.02 -4.24
N ALA A 244 -13.22 -6.65 -5.39
CA ALA A 244 -13.09 -8.11 -5.45
C ALA A 244 -11.90 -8.57 -4.59
N PRO A 245 -12.05 -9.59 -3.72
CA PRO A 245 -11.01 -9.96 -2.74
C PRO A 245 -9.62 -10.18 -3.35
N PHE A 246 -9.55 -11.00 -4.40
CA PHE A 246 -8.30 -11.29 -5.11
C PHE A 246 -7.62 -10.03 -5.66
N LEU A 247 -8.41 -9.11 -6.21
CA LEU A 247 -7.88 -7.85 -6.73
C LEU A 247 -7.36 -6.96 -5.61
N VAL A 248 -8.12 -6.83 -4.51
CA VAL A 248 -7.67 -6.07 -3.33
C VAL A 248 -6.35 -6.61 -2.81
N HIS A 249 -6.23 -7.93 -2.70
CA HIS A 249 -5.01 -8.59 -2.25
C HIS A 249 -3.82 -8.22 -3.14
N CYS A 250 -3.91 -8.46 -4.44
CA CYS A 250 -2.81 -8.18 -5.36
C CYS A 250 -2.46 -6.69 -5.44
N MET A 251 -3.44 -5.80 -5.29
CA MET A 251 -3.17 -4.36 -5.26
C MET A 251 -2.53 -3.92 -3.95
N ALA A 252 -2.95 -4.46 -2.80
CA ALA A 252 -2.30 -4.18 -1.51
C ALA A 252 -0.83 -4.61 -1.53
N ASP A 253 -0.55 -5.81 -2.05
CA ASP A 253 0.80 -6.32 -2.23
C ASP A 253 1.64 -5.40 -3.12
N ALA A 254 1.15 -5.10 -4.33
CA ALA A 254 1.88 -4.31 -5.31
C ALA A 254 2.18 -2.89 -4.81
N LEU A 255 1.21 -2.25 -4.16
CA LEU A 255 1.38 -0.88 -3.67
C LEU A 255 2.29 -0.80 -2.44
N LEU A 256 2.19 -1.75 -1.50
CA LEU A 256 3.09 -1.79 -0.35
C LEU A 256 4.52 -2.14 -0.79
N THR A 257 4.69 -3.12 -1.69
CA THR A 257 5.98 -3.44 -2.31
C THR A 257 6.60 -2.22 -2.97
N LYS A 258 5.80 -1.46 -3.74
CA LYS A 258 6.27 -0.22 -4.36
C LYS A 258 6.69 0.80 -3.31
N GLN A 259 5.91 0.95 -2.24
CA GLN A 259 6.22 1.89 -1.17
C GLN A 259 7.53 1.55 -0.48
N MET A 260 7.78 0.28 -0.21
CA MET A 260 9.00 -0.18 0.46
C MET A 260 10.26 0.02 -0.39
N GLY A 261 10.14 0.32 -1.70
CA GLY A 261 11.27 0.65 -2.58
C GLY A 261 12.20 -0.52 -2.92
N GLY A 262 11.80 -1.75 -2.55
CA GLY A 262 12.63 -2.94 -2.62
C GLY A 262 13.59 -3.06 -1.43
N VAL A 263 13.82 -4.29 -0.98
CA VAL A 263 14.73 -4.58 0.13
C VAL A 263 16.01 -5.24 -0.38
N SER A 264 17.15 -4.79 0.11
CA SER A 264 18.46 -5.34 -0.26
C SER A 264 18.55 -6.84 0.09
N SER A 265 19.36 -7.59 -0.67
CA SER A 265 19.55 -9.04 -0.47
C SER A 265 20.09 -9.42 0.92
N TYR A 266 20.66 -8.45 1.66
CA TYR A 266 21.25 -8.63 2.98
C TYR A 266 20.28 -8.28 4.14
N GLY A 267 19.03 -7.95 3.84
CA GLY A 267 18.04 -7.57 4.85
C GLY A 267 16.59 -7.84 4.45
N SER A 268 16.36 -8.79 3.54
CA SER A 268 15.03 -9.16 3.02
C SER A 268 14.24 -10.10 3.93
N GLU A 269 14.86 -10.64 4.98
CA GLU A 269 14.16 -11.44 5.99
C GLU A 269 13.06 -10.59 6.62
N GLY A 270 11.82 -11.08 6.57
CA GLY A 270 10.63 -10.40 7.04
C GLY A 270 9.83 -9.69 5.95
N TYR A 271 10.42 -9.46 4.77
CA TYR A 271 9.73 -8.79 3.67
C TYR A 271 8.44 -9.52 3.27
N PHE A 272 8.57 -10.83 3.02
CA PHE A 272 7.46 -11.72 2.70
C PHE A 272 6.34 -11.66 3.75
N SER A 273 6.69 -11.77 5.04
CA SER A 273 5.72 -11.76 6.14
C SER A 273 4.99 -10.42 6.22
N LEU A 274 5.66 -9.29 5.98
CA LEU A 274 5.04 -7.97 5.98
C LEU A 274 4.08 -7.78 4.79
N THR A 275 4.55 -8.03 3.56
CA THR A 275 3.74 -7.80 2.35
C THR A 275 2.55 -8.75 2.28
N THR A 276 2.77 -10.03 2.57
CA THR A 276 1.72 -11.05 2.61
C THR A 276 0.70 -10.76 3.70
N GLY A 277 1.16 -10.42 4.91
CA GLY A 277 0.30 -10.08 6.03
C GLY A 277 -0.61 -8.89 5.73
N HIS A 278 -0.02 -7.79 5.23
CA HIS A 278 -0.76 -6.60 4.82
C HIS A 278 -1.80 -6.91 3.74
N SER A 279 -1.44 -7.74 2.76
CA SER A 279 -2.32 -8.08 1.65
C SER A 279 -3.55 -8.87 2.10
N TYR A 280 -3.37 -9.86 2.98
CA TYR A 280 -4.52 -10.56 3.61
C TYR A 280 -5.32 -9.65 4.54
N TYR A 281 -4.66 -8.75 5.29
CA TYR A 281 -5.33 -7.76 6.12
C TYR A 281 -6.26 -6.88 5.29
N LYS A 282 -5.77 -6.29 4.20
CA LYS A 282 -6.58 -5.47 3.29
C LYS A 282 -7.66 -6.29 2.58
N GLU A 283 -7.34 -7.47 2.07
CA GLU A 283 -8.32 -8.34 1.42
C GLU A 283 -9.50 -8.66 2.34
N ILE A 284 -9.23 -9.15 3.55
CA ILE A 284 -10.30 -9.59 4.46
C ILE A 284 -11.06 -8.40 5.03
N SER A 285 -10.37 -7.31 5.39
CA SER A 285 -11.02 -6.13 5.95
C SER A 285 -11.89 -5.38 4.91
N LEU A 286 -11.45 -5.34 3.65
CA LEU A 286 -12.17 -4.65 2.57
C LEU A 286 -13.19 -5.57 1.87
N ALA A 287 -12.89 -6.83 1.62
CA ALA A 287 -13.82 -7.71 0.91
C ALA A 287 -14.66 -8.61 1.83
N GLY A 288 -14.33 -8.68 3.13
CA GLY A 288 -15.04 -9.47 4.14
C GLY A 288 -14.75 -10.97 4.10
N LYS A 289 -13.88 -11.41 3.18
CA LYS A 289 -13.45 -12.80 2.95
C LYS A 289 -12.11 -12.79 2.23
N SER A 290 -11.41 -13.92 2.23
CA SER A 290 -10.25 -14.14 1.35
C SER A 290 -10.61 -15.15 0.25
N GLU A 291 -10.20 -14.86 -0.98
CA GLU A 291 -10.23 -15.80 -2.12
C GLU A 291 -8.81 -16.11 -2.62
N THR A 292 -7.80 -15.51 -1.99
CA THR A 292 -6.42 -15.54 -2.43
C THR A 292 -5.64 -16.66 -1.79
N GLN A 293 -4.76 -17.31 -2.56
CA GLN A 293 -3.87 -18.34 -2.07
C GLN A 293 -2.51 -18.28 -2.74
N LEU A 294 -1.51 -18.73 -1.99
CA LEU A 294 -0.12 -18.81 -2.42
C LEU A 294 0.14 -20.17 -3.09
N LEU A 295 0.90 -20.20 -4.19
CA LEU A 295 1.44 -21.47 -4.68
C LEU A 295 2.70 -21.77 -3.90
N ALA A 296 2.77 -22.95 -3.31
CA ALA A 296 4.06 -23.56 -3.01
C ALA A 296 4.71 -23.91 -4.34
N VAL A 297 5.83 -23.27 -4.65
CA VAL A 297 6.76 -23.75 -5.67
C VAL A 297 7.86 -24.44 -4.87
N GLU A 298 7.95 -25.77 -4.96
CA GLU A 298 9.16 -26.43 -4.49
C GLU A 298 10.33 -25.83 -5.29
N GLU A 299 11.19 -25.09 -4.57
CA GLU A 299 12.37 -24.39 -5.08
C GLU A 299 12.07 -23.09 -5.87
N SER A 300 11.83 -21.95 -5.20
CA SER A 300 12.43 -20.65 -5.63
C SER A 300 12.05 -19.43 -4.76
N ASN A 301 13.03 -18.56 -4.53
CA ASN A 301 12.87 -17.25 -3.92
C ASN A 301 11.94 -16.34 -4.77
N LYS A 302 10.72 -16.03 -4.28
CA LYS A 302 10.03 -14.72 -4.25
C LYS A 302 8.49 -14.82 -4.34
N ASP A 303 7.84 -14.23 -3.33
CA ASP A 303 6.59 -13.43 -3.24
C ASP A 303 5.61 -13.35 -4.45
N GLU A 304 5.15 -14.45 -5.03
CA GLU A 304 4.04 -14.41 -6.01
C GLU A 304 2.78 -15.19 -5.57
N ILE A 305 1.62 -14.60 -5.86
CA ILE A 305 0.27 -14.98 -5.39
C ILE A 305 -0.53 -15.68 -6.51
N SER A 306 -1.12 -16.86 -6.26
CA SER A 306 -1.18 -17.81 -7.39
C SER A 306 -2.17 -19.00 -7.40
N SER A 307 -3.29 -19.08 -6.66
CA SER A 307 -4.57 -19.71 -7.15
C SER A 307 -5.67 -19.75 -6.07
N LYS A 308 -6.74 -20.53 -6.28
CA LYS A 308 -8.05 -20.49 -5.60
C LYS A 308 -8.40 -21.76 -4.78
N SER A 309 -7.62 -22.83 -4.82
CA SER A 309 -7.86 -24.04 -4.00
C SER A 309 -6.66 -24.49 -3.14
N GLY A 310 -6.76 -24.35 -1.80
CA GLY A 310 -5.69 -24.70 -0.86
C GLY A 310 -5.88 -24.17 0.57
N PHE A 311 -6.50 -23.00 0.75
CA PHE A 311 -6.80 -22.42 2.06
C PHE A 311 -8.24 -21.93 2.04
N ASP A 312 -9.14 -22.66 2.71
CA ASP A 312 -10.56 -22.30 2.76
C ASP A 312 -10.76 -20.93 3.45
N ASP A 313 -11.83 -20.26 3.05
CA ASP A 313 -12.36 -18.97 3.51
C ASP A 313 -11.69 -18.40 4.78
N GLY A 314 -11.00 -17.26 4.60
CA GLY A 314 -10.35 -16.45 5.64
C GLY A 314 -11.23 -16.16 6.87
N SER A 315 -12.55 -16.25 6.75
CA SER A 315 -13.51 -16.06 7.84
C SER A 315 -13.36 -17.02 9.02
N SER A 316 -12.64 -18.14 8.84
CA SER A 316 -12.42 -19.15 9.88
C SER A 316 -11.08 -19.03 10.61
N TRP A 317 -10.16 -18.21 10.10
CA TRP A 317 -8.75 -18.18 10.49
C TRP A 317 -8.53 -17.77 11.95
N ALA A 318 -9.26 -16.77 12.44
CA ALA A 318 -9.17 -16.37 13.84
C ALA A 318 -9.61 -17.49 14.79
N ARG A 319 -10.64 -18.26 14.41
CA ARG A 319 -11.16 -19.38 15.21
C ARG A 319 -10.21 -20.57 15.27
N SER A 320 -9.38 -20.76 14.23
CA SER A 320 -8.41 -21.85 14.18
C SER A 320 -7.12 -21.52 14.93
N LEU A 321 -6.57 -20.31 14.80
CA LEU A 321 -5.29 -19.95 15.44
C LEU A 321 -5.42 -19.74 16.95
N LYS A 322 -6.48 -19.08 17.41
CA LYS A 322 -6.70 -18.74 18.82
C LYS A 322 -6.52 -19.91 19.81
N PRO A 323 -7.14 -21.10 19.63
CA PRO A 323 -6.94 -22.22 20.53
C PRO A 323 -5.53 -22.80 20.48
N LEU A 324 -4.84 -22.73 19.34
CA LEU A 324 -3.47 -23.24 19.19
C LEU A 324 -2.47 -22.36 19.96
N VAL A 325 -2.60 -21.03 19.85
CA VAL A 325 -1.79 -20.07 20.61
C VAL A 325 -2.08 -20.17 22.11
N ARG A 326 -3.36 -20.29 22.50
CA ARG A 326 -3.74 -20.44 23.91
C ARG A 326 -3.13 -21.69 24.56
N LYS A 327 -3.07 -22.80 23.81
CA LYS A 327 -2.50 -24.07 24.28
C LYS A 327 -0.96 -24.13 24.16
N GLY A 328 -0.33 -23.10 23.58
CA GLY A 328 1.12 -23.09 23.32
C GLY A 328 1.57 -24.02 22.19
N VAL A 329 0.64 -24.50 21.35
CA VAL A 329 0.95 -25.32 20.17
C VAL A 329 1.61 -24.47 19.08
N VAL A 330 1.13 -23.23 18.91
CA VAL A 330 1.78 -22.21 18.08
C VAL A 330 2.42 -21.20 19.01
N ALA A 331 3.75 -21.14 18.99
CA ALA A 331 4.52 -20.11 19.69
C ALA A 331 4.62 -18.87 18.82
N LEU A 332 4.27 -17.71 19.38
CA LEU A 332 4.48 -16.43 18.71
C LEU A 332 5.92 -16.01 18.96
N ASN A 333 6.70 -15.96 17.88
CA ASN A 333 8.09 -15.52 17.92
C ASN A 333 8.35 -14.64 16.68
N LEU A 334 8.66 -13.37 16.91
CA LEU A 334 8.78 -12.37 15.85
C LEU A 334 9.94 -12.71 14.90
N GLU A 335 11.11 -13.00 15.45
CA GLU A 335 12.31 -13.33 14.65
C GLU A 335 12.07 -14.53 13.73
N HIS A 336 11.51 -15.62 14.28
CA HIS A 336 11.21 -16.82 13.52
C HIS A 336 10.10 -16.59 12.48
N MET A 337 9.06 -15.80 12.80
CA MET A 337 8.03 -15.46 11.81
C MET A 337 8.59 -14.62 10.67
N LEU A 338 9.52 -13.70 10.94
CA LEU A 338 10.16 -12.89 9.90
C LEU A 338 11.08 -13.74 9.02
N SER A 339 11.65 -14.83 9.50
CA SER A 339 12.48 -15.72 8.67
C SER A 339 11.70 -16.69 7.79
N TRP A 340 10.37 -16.76 7.91
CA TRP A 340 9.55 -17.63 7.07
C TRP A 340 9.57 -17.23 5.60
N LYS A 341 9.55 -18.24 4.74
CA LYS A 341 9.47 -18.13 3.29
C LYS A 341 8.18 -18.75 2.77
N SER A 342 7.82 -18.45 1.52
CA SER A 342 6.66 -19.03 0.83
C SER A 342 6.62 -20.56 0.92
N ASP A 343 7.78 -21.20 0.74
CA ASP A 343 7.89 -22.66 0.61
C ASP A 343 7.73 -23.37 1.96
N ASP A 344 7.90 -22.64 3.06
CA ASP A 344 7.78 -23.14 4.43
C ASP A 344 6.37 -22.97 5.01
N LEU A 345 5.43 -22.40 4.26
CA LEU A 345 4.12 -22.04 4.78
C LEU A 345 3.19 -23.24 4.94
N ASP A 346 2.66 -23.36 6.16
CA ASP A 346 1.47 -24.12 6.46
C ASP A 346 0.31 -23.14 6.83
N PRO A 347 -0.94 -23.61 6.92
CA PRO A 347 -2.06 -22.76 7.28
C PRO A 347 -1.86 -22.01 8.61
N ALA A 348 -1.24 -22.61 9.62
CA ALA A 348 -1.06 -21.96 10.92
C ALA A 348 -0.02 -20.82 10.84
N LYS A 349 1.07 -21.00 10.10
CA LYS A 349 2.05 -19.93 9.83
C LYS A 349 1.43 -18.78 9.06
N LEU A 350 0.65 -19.07 8.02
CA LEU A 350 -0.03 -18.03 7.25
C LEU A 350 -1.01 -17.22 8.12
N VAL A 351 -1.83 -17.91 8.91
CA VAL A 351 -2.77 -17.24 9.82
C VAL A 351 -2.02 -16.46 10.91
N THR A 352 -0.84 -16.91 11.31
CA THR A 352 0.03 -16.18 12.24
C THR A 352 0.51 -14.88 11.61
N ILE A 353 1.04 -14.90 10.37
CA ILE A 353 1.40 -13.69 9.61
C ILE A 353 0.21 -12.73 9.50
N TYR A 354 -0.97 -13.23 9.10
CA TYR A 354 -2.18 -12.43 9.01
C TYR A 354 -2.58 -11.80 10.37
N SER A 355 -2.52 -12.57 11.45
CA SER A 355 -2.83 -12.06 12.78
C SER A 355 -1.87 -10.96 13.24
N PHE A 356 -0.62 -11.00 12.78
CA PHE A 356 0.37 -9.96 13.04
C PHE A 356 0.06 -8.68 12.26
N ALA A 357 -0.35 -8.78 10.99
CA ALA A 357 -0.81 -7.62 10.24
C ALA A 357 -2.07 -7.00 10.86
N CYS A 358 -3.06 -7.81 11.25
CA CYS A 358 -4.22 -7.35 12.01
C CYS A 358 -3.82 -6.66 13.33
N TYR A 359 -2.77 -7.15 13.98
CA TYR A 359 -2.22 -6.52 15.17
C TYR A 359 -1.62 -5.15 14.82
N MET A 360 -0.71 -5.08 13.85
CA MET A 360 -0.01 -3.84 13.49
C MET A 360 -0.91 -2.76 12.90
N GLU A 361 -1.99 -3.12 12.22
CA GLU A 361 -2.83 -2.16 11.50
C GLU A 361 -4.21 -1.95 12.17
N GLY A 362 -4.53 -2.74 13.19
CA GLY A 362 -5.87 -2.82 13.78
C GLY A 362 -6.29 -1.67 14.70
N ASP A 363 -5.36 -0.82 15.16
CA ASP A 363 -5.69 0.44 15.84
C ASP A 363 -4.86 1.62 15.32
N SER A 364 -5.29 2.84 15.64
CA SER A 364 -4.72 4.07 15.09
C SER A 364 -3.28 4.31 15.56
N LYS A 365 -2.93 3.90 16.79
CA LYS A 365 -1.56 3.99 17.31
C LYS A 365 -0.66 3.00 16.58
N ARG A 366 -1.08 1.74 16.48
CA ARG A 366 -0.31 0.69 15.78
C ARG A 366 -0.19 0.99 14.28
N LEU A 367 -1.24 1.49 13.62
CA LEU A 367 -1.19 1.91 12.22
C LEU A 367 -0.18 3.04 11.99
N ALA A 368 -0.13 4.04 12.88
CA ALA A 368 0.89 5.09 12.79
C ALA A 368 2.31 4.54 13.01
N GLN A 369 2.49 3.53 13.87
CA GLN A 369 3.76 2.84 14.07
C GLN A 369 4.14 1.98 12.86
N PHE A 370 3.18 1.31 12.23
CA PHE A 370 3.37 0.59 10.98
C PHE A 370 3.81 1.55 9.85
N ALA A 371 3.18 2.72 9.72
CA ALA A 371 3.63 3.75 8.78
C ALA A 371 5.07 4.20 9.04
N LYS A 372 5.48 4.33 10.31
CA LYS A 372 6.87 4.62 10.70
C LYS A 372 7.82 3.47 10.36
N LEU A 373 7.40 2.22 10.55
CA LEU A 373 8.14 1.03 10.14
C LEU A 373 8.40 1.04 8.62
N ILE A 374 7.37 1.30 7.82
CA ILE A 374 7.50 1.34 6.36
C ILE A 374 8.44 2.48 5.92
N ARG A 375 8.31 3.68 6.51
CA ARG A 375 9.26 4.80 6.30
C ARG A 375 10.70 4.44 6.70
N ARG A 376 10.88 3.66 7.77
CA ARG A 376 12.20 3.19 8.21
C ARG A 376 12.81 2.22 7.19
N ILE A 377 12.00 1.32 6.62
CA ILE A 377 12.41 0.37 5.58
C ILE A 377 12.79 1.12 4.30
N GLU A 378 11.96 2.06 3.83
CA GLU A 378 12.26 2.94 2.69
C GLU A 378 13.63 3.63 2.83
N SER A 379 13.93 4.13 4.02
CA SER A 379 15.16 4.88 4.25
C SER A 379 16.43 4.04 4.29
N SER A 380 16.33 2.72 4.53
CA SER A 380 17.50 1.84 4.64
C SER A 380 17.53 0.67 3.68
N ASN A 381 16.44 0.40 2.95
CA ASN A 381 16.27 -0.79 2.12
C ASN A 381 16.52 -2.10 2.90
N GLN A 382 16.07 -2.15 4.16
CA GLN A 382 16.26 -3.28 5.08
C GLN A 382 15.06 -3.41 6.01
N ILE A 383 14.62 -4.65 6.28
CA ILE A 383 13.69 -4.92 7.36
C ILE A 383 14.43 -4.72 8.71
N PRO A 384 13.89 -3.92 9.65
CA PRO A 384 14.49 -3.75 10.96
C PRO A 384 14.60 -5.08 11.72
N VAL A 385 15.69 -5.24 12.45
CA VAL A 385 15.85 -6.38 13.37
C VAL A 385 14.74 -6.40 14.43
N PRO A 386 14.37 -7.56 14.99
CA PRO A 386 13.24 -7.70 15.92
C PRO A 386 13.23 -6.68 17.07
N GLN A 387 14.40 -6.37 17.63
CA GLN A 387 14.52 -5.39 18.71
C GLN A 387 14.22 -3.95 18.27
N GLU A 388 14.63 -3.55 17.06
CA GLU A 388 14.29 -2.24 16.50
C GLU A 388 12.78 -2.21 16.15
N PHE A 389 12.27 -3.29 15.58
CA PHE A 389 10.85 -3.48 15.31
C PHE A 389 10.00 -3.24 16.59
N ALA A 390 10.34 -3.91 17.69
CA ALA A 390 9.66 -3.75 18.98
C ALA A 390 9.67 -2.29 19.47
N ARG A 391 10.81 -1.60 19.33
CA ARG A 391 10.95 -0.19 19.71
C ARG A 391 10.09 0.75 18.87
N ILE A 392 9.93 0.49 17.56
CA ILE A 392 9.02 1.28 16.69
C ILE A 392 7.58 1.19 17.20
N PHE A 393 7.17 0.02 17.69
CA PHE A 393 5.85 -0.20 18.30
C PHE A 393 5.77 0.23 19.78
N GLY A 394 6.85 0.78 20.34
CA GLY A 394 6.87 1.38 21.67
C GLY A 394 7.13 0.39 22.81
N PHE A 395 7.72 -0.77 22.51
CA PHE A 395 8.12 -1.78 23.49
C PHE A 395 9.62 -1.71 23.78
N GLU A 396 10.03 -2.03 25.00
CA GLU A 396 11.44 -2.07 25.38
C GLU A 396 12.09 -3.36 24.91
N THR A 397 11.35 -4.46 24.87
CA THR A 397 11.86 -5.77 24.42
C THR A 397 10.95 -6.46 23.41
N VAL A 398 11.49 -7.45 22.70
CA VAL A 398 10.74 -8.27 21.75
C VAL A 398 9.66 -9.09 22.45
N GLU A 399 9.97 -9.60 23.64
CA GLU A 399 9.05 -10.42 24.45
C GLU A 399 7.81 -9.63 24.89
N GLU A 400 7.95 -8.33 25.17
CA GLU A 400 6.82 -7.46 25.50
C GLU A 400 5.87 -7.31 24.30
N LEU A 401 6.41 -7.10 23.10
CA LEU A 401 5.62 -7.05 21.86
C LEU A 401 4.93 -8.39 21.60
N GLU A 402 5.66 -9.50 21.72
CA GLU A 402 5.11 -10.85 21.51
C GLU A 402 4.01 -11.18 22.52
N ALA A 403 4.15 -10.75 23.78
CA ALA A 403 3.14 -10.90 24.81
C ALA A 403 1.88 -10.08 24.51
N ASP A 404 2.04 -8.84 24.04
CA ASP A 404 0.91 -7.99 23.67
C ASP A 404 0.19 -8.51 22.41
N TRP A 405 0.93 -8.99 21.42
CA TRP A 405 0.37 -9.68 20.26
C TRP A 405 -0.36 -10.97 20.63
N LYS A 406 0.21 -11.77 21.54
CA LYS A 406 -0.47 -12.96 22.09
C LYS A 406 -1.78 -12.59 22.77
N LYS A 407 -1.76 -11.52 23.56
CA LYS A 407 -2.96 -11.00 24.22
C LYS A 407 -4.01 -10.57 23.19
N PHE A 408 -3.62 -9.88 22.12
CA PHE A 408 -4.50 -9.51 21.02
C PHE A 408 -5.20 -10.73 20.38
N ILE A 409 -4.48 -11.84 20.17
CA ILE A 409 -5.07 -13.07 19.63
C ILE A 409 -6.01 -13.76 20.64
N VAL A 410 -5.54 -13.93 21.88
CA VAL A 410 -6.21 -14.81 22.86
C VAL A 410 -7.37 -14.11 23.58
N GLU A 411 -7.19 -12.83 23.90
CA GLU A 411 -8.10 -12.02 24.71
C GLU A 411 -8.76 -10.90 23.91
N GLY A 412 -8.11 -10.45 22.82
CA GLY A 412 -8.50 -9.27 22.07
C GLY A 412 -9.42 -9.50 20.86
N ASP A 413 -9.30 -8.56 19.92
CA ASP A 413 -10.19 -8.33 18.78
C ASP A 413 -9.84 -9.09 17.49
N PHE A 414 -8.91 -10.04 17.53
CA PHE A 414 -8.65 -10.89 16.36
C PHE A 414 -9.89 -11.74 16.03
N LYS A 415 -10.56 -11.41 14.92
CA LYS A 415 -11.87 -11.93 14.52
C LYS A 415 -11.90 -12.41 13.09
#